data_AF-A0A941QYW6-F1
#
_entry.id   AF-A0A941QYW6-F1
#
_cell.length_a   1.000
_cell.length_b   1.000
_cell.length_c   1.000
_cell.angle_alpha   90.00
_cell.angle_beta   90.00
_cell.angle_gamma   90.00
#
_symmetry.space_group_name_H-M   'P 1'
#
loop_
_entity.id
_entity.type
_entity.pdbx_description
1 polymer ?
#
loop_
_entity_poly.entity_id
_entity_poly.type
_entity_poly.pdbx_seq_one_letter_code
_entity_poly.pdbx_strand_id
1 'polypeptide(L)'
;MRINKKILSLCLLTASCSVSADQVNVYNWFGYIPDDSLQVFRDTSKTELNYDVYESNEILETKLLSGGSRYDLVVPSANFMERQVKTGIYQKIDRSKIPNYNKIDPVILKKVESYDPGNQYSVPYAWGSVGVGYNVKMIKERLGEIPENTFDMVFDPEVSAKLKDCGIAVIDLICTGSFGHRIM
;
A
#
# COMPACT_ATOMS: atom_id res chain seq x y z
N MET A 1 -65.76 26.45 1.20
CA MET A 1 -65.38 25.21 1.89
C MET A 1 -63.94 25.37 2.39
N ARG A 2 -63.75 25.64 3.69
CA ARG A 2 -62.45 25.92 4.33
C ARG A 2 -61.81 24.61 4.78
N ILE A 3 -60.63 24.27 4.26
CA ILE A 3 -59.84 23.13 4.74
C ILE A 3 -58.90 23.63 5.85
N ASN A 4 -58.98 22.98 7.01
CA ASN A 4 -58.39 23.41 8.27
C ASN A 4 -56.86 23.19 8.30
N LYS A 5 -56.14 24.24 8.68
CA LYS A 5 -54.74 24.21 9.12
C LYS A 5 -54.68 23.58 10.52
N LYS A 6 -54.13 22.37 10.66
CA LYS A 6 -53.51 21.77 11.87
C LYS A 6 -53.26 20.29 11.55
N ILE A 7 -52.18 19.73 12.11
CA ILE A 7 -51.59 18.38 11.85
C ILE A 7 -50.39 18.55 10.89
N LEU A 8 -49.14 18.25 11.23
CA LEU A 8 -48.51 17.70 12.42
C LEU A 8 -47.01 17.91 12.17
N SER A 9 -46.37 18.81 12.92
CA SER A 9 -44.93 19.04 12.81
C SER A 9 -44.23 17.87 13.51
N LEU A 10 -43.89 16.84 12.74
CA LEU A 10 -43.19 15.65 13.24
C LEU A 10 -41.70 16.01 13.42
N CYS A 11 -41.27 15.95 14.67
CA CYS A 11 -39.92 16.24 15.14
C CYS A 11 -38.91 15.35 14.41
N LEU A 12 -38.07 15.94 13.55
CA LEU A 12 -36.87 15.28 13.02
C LEU A 12 -35.82 15.25 14.14
N LEU A 13 -35.89 14.24 15.02
CA LEU A 13 -34.72 13.84 15.80
C LEU A 13 -33.79 13.09 14.84
N THR A 14 -32.83 13.81 14.24
CA THR A 14 -31.63 13.19 13.69
C THR A 14 -30.82 12.66 14.88
N ALA A 15 -31.12 11.44 15.30
CA ALA A 15 -30.20 10.68 16.12
C ALA A 15 -28.96 10.43 15.25
N SER A 16 -27.88 11.16 15.54
CA SER A 16 -26.55 10.83 15.05
C SER A 16 -26.17 9.49 15.66
N CYS A 17 -26.57 8.39 15.02
CA CYS A 17 -25.91 7.11 15.23
C CYS A 17 -24.47 7.32 14.78
N SER A 18 -23.57 7.52 15.75
CA SER A 18 -22.17 7.20 15.56
C SER A 18 -22.14 5.70 15.25
N VAL A 19 -22.15 5.34 13.97
CA VAL A 19 -21.78 4.00 13.53
C VAL A 19 -20.34 3.82 13.98
N SER A 20 -20.17 3.23 15.16
CA SER A 20 -18.94 2.54 15.49
C SER A 20 -18.93 1.35 14.55
N ALA A 21 -18.02 1.33 13.57
CA ALA A 21 -17.75 0.09 12.88
C ALA A 21 -17.15 -0.84 13.93
N ASP A 22 -17.88 -1.90 14.29
CA ASP A 22 -17.44 -2.87 15.29
C ASP A 22 -16.18 -3.61 14.81
N GLN A 23 -15.93 -3.61 13.51
CA GLN A 23 -14.77 -4.23 12.88
C GLN A 23 -14.15 -3.30 11.82
N VAL A 24 -12.82 -3.37 11.67
CA VAL A 24 -12.06 -2.79 10.56
C VAL A 24 -11.30 -3.89 9.83
N ASN A 25 -11.42 -3.91 8.51
CA ASN A 25 -10.79 -4.86 7.62
C ASN A 25 -9.61 -4.18 6.89
N VAL A 26 -8.40 -4.66 7.14
CA VAL A 26 -7.17 -4.12 6.57
C VAL A 26 -6.51 -5.15 5.67
N TYR A 27 -6.03 -4.72 4.50
CA TYR A 27 -5.24 -5.55 3.58
C TYR A 27 -3.90 -4.87 3.27
N ASN A 28 -2.79 -5.47 3.66
CA ASN A 28 -1.46 -4.86 3.54
C ASN A 28 -0.42 -5.86 3.00
N TRP A 29 0.80 -5.39 2.75
CA TRP A 29 1.93 -6.23 2.38
C TRP A 29 2.30 -7.22 3.50
N PHE A 30 2.65 -8.44 3.10
CA PHE A 30 3.25 -9.41 4.02
C PHE A 30 4.54 -8.86 4.65
N GLY A 31 4.69 -9.03 5.98
CA GLY A 31 5.89 -8.62 6.72
C GLY A 31 6.07 -7.11 6.94
N TYR A 32 5.09 -6.27 6.58
CA TYR A 32 5.21 -4.81 6.68
C TYR A 32 4.82 -4.21 8.04
N ILE A 33 4.15 -4.98 8.89
CA ILE A 33 3.82 -4.57 10.26
C ILE A 33 4.27 -5.65 11.24
N PRO A 34 4.93 -5.31 12.36
CA PRO A 34 5.21 -6.26 13.42
C PRO A 34 3.91 -6.71 14.11
N ASP A 35 3.82 -7.98 14.49
CA ASP A 35 2.65 -8.54 15.19
C ASP A 35 2.35 -7.79 16.49
N ASP A 36 3.36 -7.35 17.22
CA ASP A 36 3.22 -6.56 18.45
C ASP A 36 2.47 -5.23 18.21
N SER A 37 2.66 -4.60 17.04
CA SER A 37 1.94 -3.36 16.69
C SER A 37 0.46 -3.62 16.42
N LEU A 38 0.14 -4.76 15.80
CA LEU A 38 -1.24 -5.21 15.63
C LEU A 38 -1.88 -5.52 16.99
N GLN A 39 -1.12 -6.11 17.90
CA GLN A 39 -1.60 -6.41 19.26
C GLN A 39 -1.89 -5.14 20.05
N VAL A 40 -1.01 -4.14 20.00
CA VAL A 40 -1.26 -2.83 20.63
C VAL A 40 -2.57 -2.21 20.13
N PHE A 41 -2.86 -2.30 18.83
CA PHE A 41 -4.15 -1.83 18.31
C PHE A 41 -5.32 -2.61 18.91
N ARG A 42 -5.26 -3.96 18.95
CA ARG A 42 -6.32 -4.80 19.51
C ARG A 42 -6.58 -4.54 20.99
N ASP A 43 -5.53 -4.24 21.75
CA ASP A 43 -5.63 -4.00 23.20
C ASP A 43 -6.16 -2.60 23.53
N THR A 44 -5.88 -1.61 22.67
CA THR A 44 -6.20 -0.19 22.92
C THR A 44 -7.46 0.28 22.20
N SER A 45 -7.84 -0.38 21.11
CA SER A 45 -9.03 -0.06 20.31
C SER A 45 -10.24 -0.84 20.81
N LYS A 46 -11.43 -0.26 20.61
CA LYS A 46 -12.71 -0.98 20.78
C LYS A 46 -13.19 -1.61 19.48
N THR A 47 -12.45 -1.43 18.39
CA THR A 47 -12.76 -1.94 17.07
C THR A 47 -12.01 -3.25 16.83
N GLU A 48 -12.72 -4.29 16.43
CA GLU A 48 -12.14 -5.56 16.03
C GLU A 48 -11.27 -5.38 14.78
N LEU A 49 -10.06 -5.93 14.80
CA LEU A 49 -9.13 -5.84 13.67
C LEU A 49 -9.10 -7.17 12.91
N ASN A 50 -9.63 -7.16 11.69
CA ASN A 50 -9.37 -8.20 10.70
C ASN A 50 -8.22 -7.73 9.78
N TYR A 51 -7.11 -8.48 9.76
CA TYR A 51 -5.88 -8.07 9.06
C TYR A 51 -5.41 -9.18 8.13
N ASP A 52 -5.52 -8.93 6.82
CA ASP A 52 -5.06 -9.82 5.77
C ASP A 52 -3.78 -9.29 5.11
N VAL A 53 -3.05 -10.18 4.44
CA VAL A 53 -1.79 -9.86 3.76
C VAL A 53 -1.76 -10.27 2.29
N TYR A 54 -1.06 -9.50 1.46
CA TYR A 54 -0.76 -9.83 0.06
C TYR A 54 0.74 -9.67 -0.26
N GLU A 55 1.14 -10.26 -1.38
CA GLU A 55 2.54 -10.32 -1.82
C GLU A 55 2.81 -9.50 -3.10
N SER A 56 1.76 -9.05 -3.80
CA SER A 56 1.90 -8.21 -4.99
C SER A 56 0.77 -7.18 -5.15
N ASN A 57 1.06 -6.09 -5.84
CA ASN A 57 0.06 -5.06 -6.12
C ASN A 57 -1.04 -5.56 -7.07
N GLU A 58 -0.74 -6.53 -7.94
CA GLU A 58 -1.66 -7.12 -8.90
C GLU A 58 -2.74 -7.95 -8.20
N ILE A 59 -2.36 -8.70 -7.16
CA ILE A 59 -3.30 -9.44 -6.31
C ILE A 59 -4.25 -8.44 -5.62
N LEU A 60 -3.69 -7.37 -5.04
CA LEU A 60 -4.48 -6.31 -4.44
C LEU A 60 -5.44 -5.67 -5.45
N GLU A 61 -4.94 -5.25 -6.61
CA GLU A 61 -5.74 -4.58 -7.64
C GLU A 61 -6.88 -5.47 -8.14
N THR A 62 -6.61 -6.74 -8.40
CA THR A 62 -7.62 -7.71 -8.82
C THR A 62 -8.73 -7.81 -7.77
N LYS A 63 -8.37 -7.89 -6.49
CA LYS A 63 -9.31 -7.98 -5.37
C LYS A 63 -10.17 -6.72 -5.22
N LEU A 64 -9.60 -5.54 -5.48
CA LEU A 64 -10.32 -4.28 -5.42
C LEU A 64 -11.28 -4.11 -6.60
N LEU A 65 -10.84 -4.46 -7.82
CA LEU A 65 -11.60 -4.25 -9.05
C LEU A 65 -12.64 -5.34 -9.31
N SER A 66 -12.50 -6.54 -8.73
CA SER A 66 -13.51 -7.61 -8.83
C SER A 66 -14.83 -7.28 -8.11
N GLY A 67 -14.87 -6.17 -7.36
CA GLY A 67 -16.01 -5.78 -6.53
C GLY A 67 -16.05 -6.55 -5.20
N GLY A 68 -16.60 -5.90 -4.17
CA GLY A 68 -16.84 -6.55 -2.87
C GLY A 68 -15.58 -6.93 -2.10
N SER A 69 -14.51 -6.13 -2.17
CA SER A 69 -13.27 -6.39 -1.43
C SER A 69 -13.50 -6.49 0.09
N ARG A 70 -14.51 -5.78 0.61
CA ARG A 70 -14.87 -5.64 2.04
C ARG A 70 -13.74 -5.07 2.91
N TYR A 71 -12.68 -4.54 2.31
CA TYR A 71 -11.58 -3.90 3.04
C TYR A 71 -11.85 -2.40 3.21
N ASP A 72 -11.63 -1.92 4.43
CA ASP A 72 -11.75 -0.51 4.82
C ASP A 72 -10.45 0.25 4.58
N LEU A 73 -9.31 -0.44 4.68
CA LEU A 73 -7.97 0.13 4.44
C LEU A 73 -7.11 -0.84 3.61
N VAL A 74 -6.45 -0.30 2.59
CA VAL A 74 -5.49 -1.03 1.76
C VAL A 74 -4.22 -0.21 1.54
N VAL A 75 -3.09 -0.86 1.24
CA VAL A 75 -1.76 -0.21 1.20
C VAL A 75 -1.05 -0.37 -0.17
N PRO A 76 -1.68 0.03 -1.29
CA PRO A 76 -1.08 -0.08 -2.61
C PRO A 76 0.21 0.74 -2.73
N SER A 77 1.13 0.32 -3.61
CA SER A 77 2.22 1.19 -4.05
C SER A 77 1.66 2.42 -4.80
N ALA A 78 2.35 3.57 -4.68
CA ALA A 78 1.84 4.85 -5.19
C ALA A 78 1.52 4.85 -6.69
N ASN A 79 2.30 4.12 -7.50
CA ASN A 79 2.09 3.97 -8.94
C ASN A 79 0.83 3.14 -9.30
N PHE A 80 0.43 2.19 -8.46
CA PHE A 80 -0.84 1.48 -8.62
C PHE A 80 -2.01 2.35 -8.16
N MET A 81 -1.82 3.03 -7.03
CA MET A 81 -2.83 3.93 -6.48
C MET A 81 -3.20 5.06 -7.46
N GLU A 82 -2.22 5.64 -8.18
CA GLU A 82 -2.47 6.71 -9.15
C GLU A 82 -3.53 6.34 -10.21
N ARG A 83 -3.46 5.12 -10.76
CA ARG A 83 -4.46 4.64 -11.73
C ARG A 83 -5.76 4.20 -11.06
N GLN A 84 -5.69 3.67 -9.85
CA GLN A 84 -6.83 3.21 -9.08
C GLN A 84 -7.72 4.37 -8.60
N VAL A 85 -7.15 5.52 -8.21
CA VAL A 85 -7.93 6.72 -7.89
C VAL A 85 -8.81 7.15 -9.06
N LYS A 86 -8.32 7.00 -10.29
CA LYS A 86 -9.06 7.37 -11.52
C LYS A 86 -10.28 6.45 -11.76
N THR A 87 -10.33 5.26 -11.16
CA THR A 87 -11.50 4.36 -11.27
C THR A 87 -12.60 4.67 -10.25
N GLY A 88 -12.34 5.56 -9.28
CA GLY A 88 -13.31 5.97 -8.27
C GLY A 88 -13.50 4.97 -7.12
N ILE A 89 -12.61 3.98 -6.97
CA ILE A 89 -12.71 2.96 -5.92
C ILE A 89 -12.32 3.47 -4.52
N TYR A 90 -11.69 4.65 -4.42
CA TYR A 90 -11.27 5.26 -3.16
C TYR A 90 -12.11 6.49 -2.82
N GLN A 91 -12.44 6.62 -1.53
CA GLN A 91 -12.98 7.84 -0.97
C GLN A 91 -11.86 8.83 -0.60
N LYS A 92 -12.19 10.12 -0.60
CA LYS A 92 -11.26 11.14 -0.08
C LYS A 92 -11.10 11.01 1.42
N ILE A 93 -9.88 11.21 1.90
CA ILE A 93 -9.54 11.18 3.32
C ILE A 93 -9.89 12.52 3.97
N ASP A 94 -10.72 12.46 5.01
CA ASP A 94 -10.94 13.59 5.91
C ASP A 94 -9.75 13.70 6.90
N ARG A 95 -8.78 14.55 6.55
CA ARG A 95 -7.57 14.76 7.36
C ARG A 95 -7.85 15.35 8.73
N SER A 96 -8.99 16.02 8.94
CA SER A 96 -9.34 16.55 10.26
C SER A 96 -9.51 15.45 11.31
N LYS A 97 -9.78 14.21 10.87
CA LYS A 97 -9.88 13.02 11.72
C LYS A 97 -8.55 12.31 11.97
N ILE A 98 -7.44 12.80 11.40
CA ILE A 98 -6.10 12.23 11.56
C ILE A 98 -5.23 13.24 12.30
N PRO A 99 -5.31 13.30 13.65
CA PRO A 99 -4.61 14.31 14.44
C PRO A 99 -3.08 14.26 14.30
N ASN A 100 -2.54 13.12 13.86
CA ASN A 100 -1.12 12.91 13.63
C ASN A 100 -0.66 13.18 12.18
N TYR A 101 -1.55 13.64 11.28
CA TYR A 101 -1.20 13.84 9.87
C TYR A 101 -0.06 14.86 9.69
N ASN A 102 0.00 15.85 10.57
CA ASN A 102 1.05 16.87 10.60
C ASN A 102 2.46 16.33 10.96
N LYS A 103 2.57 15.06 11.40
CA LYS A 103 3.86 14.42 11.71
C LYS A 103 4.53 13.76 10.51
N ILE A 104 3.86 13.72 9.37
CA ILE A 104 4.39 13.10 8.14
C ILE A 104 5.43 14.04 7.53
N ASP A 105 6.55 13.48 7.07
CA ASP A 105 7.62 14.23 6.41
C ASP A 105 7.08 14.99 5.18
N PRO A 106 7.19 16.34 5.14
CA PRO A 106 6.74 17.16 4.01
C PRO A 106 7.40 16.80 2.68
N VAL A 107 8.64 16.30 2.69
CA VAL A 107 9.36 15.87 1.47
C VAL A 107 8.67 14.65 0.87
N ILE A 108 8.21 13.72 1.71
CA ILE A 108 7.47 12.53 1.27
C ILE A 108 6.07 12.92 0.79
N LEU A 109 5.36 13.79 1.50
CA LEU A 109 4.05 14.29 1.05
C LEU A 109 4.14 14.91 -0.34
N LYS A 110 5.14 15.77 -0.58
CA LYS A 110 5.37 16.41 -1.87
C LYS A 110 5.68 15.40 -2.99
N LYS A 111 6.39 14.31 -2.69
CA LYS A 111 6.61 13.23 -3.67
C LYS A 111 5.33 12.46 -3.96
N VAL A 112 4.50 12.21 -2.96
CA VAL A 112 3.22 11.50 -3.14
C VAL A 112 2.21 12.33 -3.94
N GLU A 113 2.29 13.66 -3.89
CA GLU A 113 1.42 14.53 -4.70
C GLU A 113 1.48 14.26 -6.21
N SER A 114 2.58 13.71 -6.74
CA SER A 114 2.66 13.34 -8.16
C SER A 114 1.75 12.16 -8.53
N TYR A 115 1.39 11.33 -7.55
CA TYR A 115 0.51 10.17 -7.71
C TYR A 115 -0.92 10.43 -7.20
N ASP A 116 -1.05 11.28 -6.18
CA ASP A 116 -2.32 11.70 -5.57
C ASP A 116 -2.33 13.22 -5.41
N PRO A 117 -2.79 13.97 -6.43
CA PRO A 117 -2.74 15.43 -6.44
C PRO A 117 -3.40 16.04 -5.20
N GLY A 118 -2.57 16.72 -4.41
CA GLY A 118 -2.97 17.31 -3.14
C GLY A 118 -3.27 16.29 -2.04
N ASN A 119 -2.70 15.09 -2.09
CA ASN A 119 -2.75 13.95 -1.15
C ASN A 119 -4.17 13.59 -0.65
N GLN A 120 -5.16 13.61 -1.53
CA GLN A 120 -6.58 13.56 -1.16
C GLN A 120 -7.06 12.15 -0.79
N TYR A 121 -6.37 11.10 -1.24
CA TYR A 121 -6.83 9.72 -1.16
C TYR A 121 -5.91 8.80 -0.37
N SER A 122 -4.68 9.26 -0.04
CA SER A 122 -3.65 8.41 0.56
C SER A 122 -2.91 9.06 1.74
N VAL A 123 -2.37 8.21 2.61
CA VAL A 123 -1.43 8.55 3.68
C VAL A 123 -0.16 7.73 3.46
N PRO A 124 1.04 8.34 3.34
CA PRO A 124 2.28 7.59 3.18
C PRO A 124 2.55 6.68 4.39
N TYR A 125 2.81 5.40 4.16
CA TYR A 125 3.10 4.41 5.21
C TYR A 125 4.59 4.09 5.30
N ALA A 126 5.14 3.48 4.25
CA ALA A 126 6.55 3.14 4.12
C ALA A 126 7.03 3.42 2.70
N TRP A 127 8.32 3.67 2.54
CA TRP A 127 8.97 3.82 1.24
C TRP A 127 10.39 3.27 1.29
N GLY A 128 10.94 2.92 0.14
CA GLY A 128 12.30 2.43 0.01
C GLY A 128 12.76 2.42 -1.44
N SER A 129 13.97 1.93 -1.66
CA SER A 129 14.54 1.69 -2.98
C SER A 129 14.61 0.20 -3.27
N VAL A 130 14.40 -0.18 -4.53
CA VAL A 130 14.77 -1.52 -5.01
C VAL A 130 16.27 -1.50 -5.32
N GLY A 131 17.01 -2.44 -4.72
CA GLY A 131 18.45 -2.57 -4.90
C GLY A 131 18.89 -4.02 -4.92
N VAL A 132 20.21 -4.25 -4.98
CA VAL A 132 20.79 -5.59 -5.00
C VAL A 132 21.21 -6.00 -3.59
N GLY A 133 20.51 -6.99 -3.02
CA GLY A 133 20.93 -7.68 -1.81
C GLY A 133 21.82 -8.88 -2.16
N TYR A 134 22.97 -9.02 -1.51
CA TYR A 134 23.93 -10.09 -1.83
C TYR A 134 24.69 -10.59 -0.60
N ASN A 135 25.18 -11.82 -0.68
CA ASN A 135 26.09 -12.39 0.32
C ASN A 135 27.54 -11.99 0.00
N VAL A 136 28.09 -11.07 0.79
CA VAL A 136 29.44 -10.51 0.60
C VAL A 136 30.52 -11.59 0.42
N LYS A 137 30.47 -12.66 1.23
CA LYS A 137 31.47 -13.73 1.18
C LYS A 137 31.41 -14.48 -0.15
N MET A 138 30.20 -14.88 -0.56
CA MET A 138 30.00 -15.66 -1.78
C MET A 138 30.35 -14.87 -3.05
N ILE A 139 30.09 -13.55 -3.05
CA ILE A 139 30.46 -12.66 -4.14
C ILE A 139 31.99 -12.55 -4.25
N LYS A 140 32.69 -12.28 -3.14
CA LYS A 140 34.16 -12.18 -3.15
C LYS A 140 34.84 -13.48 -3.56
N GLU A 141 34.29 -14.64 -3.20
CA GLU A 141 34.81 -15.94 -3.63
C GLU A 141 34.77 -16.13 -5.17
N ARG A 142 33.84 -15.47 -5.88
CA ARG A 142 33.63 -15.63 -7.34
C ARG A 142 34.19 -14.50 -8.18
N LEU A 143 34.08 -13.27 -7.68
CA LEU A 143 34.48 -12.06 -8.39
C LEU A 143 35.79 -11.45 -7.88
N GLY A 144 36.31 -11.93 -6.75
CA GLY A 144 37.45 -11.36 -6.04
C GLY A 144 37.06 -10.11 -5.24
N GLU A 145 36.43 -9.15 -5.90
CA GLU A 145 35.93 -7.91 -5.31
C GLU A 145 34.45 -7.68 -5.64
N ILE A 146 33.83 -6.74 -4.92
CA ILE A 146 32.45 -6.33 -5.18
C ILE A 146 32.50 -5.28 -6.29
N PRO A 147 31.78 -5.45 -7.42
CA PRO A 147 31.66 -4.43 -8.46
C PRO A 147 31.18 -3.10 -7.89
N GLU A 148 31.71 -2.00 -8.42
CA GLU A 148 31.27 -0.65 -8.05
C GLU A 148 29.78 -0.44 -8.38
N ASN A 149 29.36 -0.90 -9.57
CA ASN A 149 27.95 -0.99 -9.92
C ASN A 149 27.40 -2.37 -9.55
N THR A 150 26.74 -2.47 -8.40
CA THR A 150 26.21 -3.75 -7.91
C THR A 150 25.10 -4.34 -8.79
N PHE A 151 24.48 -3.53 -9.65
CA PHE A 151 23.50 -4.02 -10.63
C PHE A 151 24.11 -4.89 -11.72
N ASP A 152 25.43 -4.81 -11.96
CA ASP A 152 26.12 -5.69 -12.91
C ASP A 152 26.00 -7.16 -12.50
N MET A 153 25.89 -7.44 -11.19
CA MET A 153 25.66 -8.80 -10.68
C MET A 153 24.39 -9.46 -11.24
N VAL A 154 23.41 -8.65 -11.66
CA VAL A 154 22.12 -9.12 -12.17
C VAL A 154 22.03 -8.93 -13.69
N PHE A 155 22.50 -7.79 -14.20
CA PHE A 155 22.23 -7.37 -15.58
C PHE A 155 23.42 -7.49 -16.54
N ASP A 156 24.65 -7.62 -16.05
CA ASP A 156 25.80 -7.93 -16.90
C ASP A 156 25.90 -9.45 -17.09
N PRO A 157 25.80 -9.97 -18.34
CA PRO A 157 25.89 -11.41 -18.61
C PRO A 157 27.23 -12.03 -18.18
N GLU A 158 28.35 -11.31 -18.28
CA GLU A 158 29.67 -11.84 -17.92
C GLU A 158 29.84 -11.96 -16.41
N VAL A 159 29.27 -11.01 -15.66
CA VAL A 159 29.29 -11.03 -14.20
C VAL A 159 28.29 -12.05 -13.66
N SER A 160 27.05 -12.00 -14.12
CA SER A 160 25.98 -12.91 -13.68
C SER A 160 26.28 -14.38 -13.99
N ALA A 161 26.95 -14.68 -15.11
CA ALA A 161 27.40 -16.04 -15.43
C ALA A 161 28.33 -16.63 -14.36
N LYS A 162 29.18 -15.80 -13.74
CA LYS A 162 30.08 -16.22 -12.65
C LYS A 162 29.36 -16.46 -11.32
N LEU A 163 28.13 -15.97 -11.19
CA LEU A 163 27.29 -16.09 -9.98
C LEU A 163 26.19 -17.15 -10.12
N LYS A 164 26.10 -17.81 -11.27
CA LYS A 164 25.04 -18.77 -11.58
C LYS A 164 24.94 -19.91 -10.56
N ASP A 165 26.07 -20.35 -10.01
CA ASP A 165 26.14 -21.47 -9.07
C ASP A 165 25.71 -21.09 -7.64
N CYS A 166 25.77 -19.81 -7.27
CA CYS A 166 25.24 -19.31 -5.98
C CYS A 166 23.81 -18.78 -6.06
N GLY A 167 23.25 -18.66 -7.26
CA GLY A 167 21.87 -18.27 -7.50
C GLY A 167 21.67 -16.74 -7.58
N ILE A 168 20.82 -16.33 -8.51
CA ILE A 168 20.33 -14.96 -8.65
C ILE A 168 18.80 -15.04 -8.62
N ALA A 169 18.19 -14.26 -7.74
CA ALA A 169 16.74 -14.09 -7.68
C ALA A 169 16.40 -12.64 -7.98
N VAL A 170 15.42 -12.43 -8.86
CA VAL A 170 14.93 -11.10 -9.24
C VAL A 170 13.49 -10.97 -8.76
N ILE A 171 13.16 -9.84 -8.16
CA ILE A 171 11.78 -9.55 -7.77
C ILE A 171 10.96 -9.45 -9.06
N ASP A 172 9.85 -10.18 -9.12
CA ASP A 172 8.88 -10.08 -10.22
C ASP A 172 8.10 -8.76 -10.09
N LEU A 173 8.76 -7.66 -10.44
CA LEU A 173 8.18 -6.33 -10.55
C LEU A 173 7.92 -6.09 -12.02
N ILE A 174 6.65 -5.96 -12.43
CA ILE A 174 6.34 -5.47 -13.76
C ILE A 174 6.84 -4.03 -13.86
N CYS A 175 8.00 -3.84 -14.49
CA CYS A 175 8.37 -2.55 -15.06
C CYS A 175 7.25 -2.20 -16.05
N THR A 176 6.44 -1.20 -15.71
CA THR A 176 5.36 -0.70 -16.55
C THR A 176 5.98 -0.08 -17.81
N GLY A 177 6.15 -0.92 -18.82
CA GLY A 177 6.83 -0.59 -20.07
C GLY A 177 7.20 -1.84 -20.84
N SER A 178 6.20 -2.62 -21.26
CA SER A 178 6.25 -3.60 -22.36
C SER A 178 7.64 -4.13 -22.76
N PHE A 179 8.18 -5.13 -22.04
CA PHE A 179 9.09 -6.10 -22.66
C PHE A 179 8.78 -7.48 -22.09
N GLY A 180 8.31 -8.36 -22.98
CA GLY A 180 7.99 -9.74 -22.65
C GLY A 180 9.23 -10.59 -22.45
N HIS A 181 9.03 -11.62 -21.62
CA HIS A 181 9.72 -12.91 -21.61
C HIS A 181 11.20 -12.98 -21.19
N ARG A 182 11.40 -13.82 -20.16
CA ARG A 182 12.62 -14.58 -19.80
C ARG A 182 13.88 -13.76 -19.55
N ILE A 183 14.22 -13.63 -18.27
CA ILE A 183 15.62 -13.67 -17.87
C ILE A 183 15.98 -15.16 -17.71
N MET A 184 17.11 -15.54 -18.32
CA MET A 184 17.58 -16.91 -18.57
C MET A 184 17.63 -17.83 -17.33
#